data_AF-A0A9N8VRL3-F1
#
_entry.id   AF-A0A9N8VRL3-F1
#
_cell.length_a   1.000
_cell.length_b   1.000
_cell.length_c   1.000
_cell.angle_alpha   90.00
_cell.angle_beta   90.00
_cell.angle_gamma   90.00
#
_symmetry.space_group_name_H-M   'P 1'
#
loop_
_entity.id
_entity.type
_entity.pdbx_description
1 polymer ?
#
loop_
_entity_poly.entity_id
_entity_poly.type
_entity_poly.pdbx_seq_one_letter_code
_entity_poly.pdbx_strand_id
1 'polypeptide(L)'
;MANKNMNKKEICNLAKQLYNYVQLCPSNRSVKLLREDLIKKGEKMKALPNKFMIFLTFMRNQFKTSKIPQHLTTKITTQNIAAKIASEIWKLLSLKQKDVYLEIYKAIKSEHQQKYAHWKANQRRIRSDFNSRPRN
;
A
#
# COMPACT_ATOMS: atom_id res chain seq x y z
N MET A 1 28.28 10.32 -1.89
CA MET A 1 27.24 11.15 -1.22
C MET A 1 25.86 10.69 -1.68
N ALA A 2 25.08 10.03 -0.82
CA ALA A 2 23.74 9.57 -1.19
C ALA A 2 22.76 10.76 -1.13
N ASN A 3 22.21 11.16 -2.28
CA ASN A 3 21.24 12.24 -2.37
C ASN A 3 19.96 11.85 -1.61
N LYS A 4 19.76 12.42 -0.41
CA LYS A 4 18.78 11.94 0.57
C LYS A 4 17.33 12.33 0.26
N ASN A 5 17.07 13.20 -0.72
CA ASN A 5 15.72 13.70 -0.98
C ASN A 5 15.42 13.74 -2.49
N MET A 6 14.76 12.71 -3.01
CA MET A 6 14.05 12.82 -4.28
C MET A 6 12.93 13.86 -4.17
N ASN A 7 12.89 14.79 -5.12
CA ASN A 7 11.84 15.79 -5.22
C ASN A 7 10.52 15.15 -5.72
N LYS A 8 9.38 15.78 -5.46
CA LYS A 8 8.04 15.33 -5.85
C LYS A 8 7.95 15.03 -7.35
N LYS A 9 8.53 15.88 -8.20
CA LYS A 9 8.55 15.69 -9.66
C LYS A 9 9.28 14.40 -10.06
N GLU A 10 10.40 14.11 -9.42
CA GLU A 10 11.19 12.90 -9.66
C GLU A 10 10.43 11.65 -9.18
N ILE A 11 9.75 11.73 -8.04
CA ILE A 11 8.91 10.65 -7.52
C ILE A 11 7.77 10.33 -8.49
N CYS A 12 7.06 11.35 -8.97
CA CYS A 12 5.96 11.16 -9.92
C CYS A 12 6.46 10.56 -11.25
N ASN A 13 7.61 11.03 -11.77
CA ASN A 13 8.19 10.48 -12.98
C ASN A 13 8.63 9.03 -12.80
N LEU A 14 9.30 8.72 -11.69
CA LEU A 14 9.71 7.36 -11.37
C LEU A 14 8.51 6.43 -11.16
N ALA A 15 7.44 6.91 -10.52
CA ALA A 15 6.20 6.17 -10.35
C ALA A 15 5.55 5.81 -11.70
N LYS A 16 5.50 6.75 -12.65
CA LYS A 16 4.99 6.49 -14.01
C LYS A 16 5.85 5.47 -14.76
N GLN A 17 7.17 5.55 -14.63
CA GLN A 17 8.08 4.57 -15.23
C GLN A 17 7.83 3.19 -14.63
N LEU A 18 7.81 3.08 -13.30
CA LEU A 18 7.59 1.83 -12.59
C LEU A 18 6.21 1.23 -12.82
N TYR A 19 5.18 2.04 -13.03
CA TYR A 19 3.82 1.59 -13.33
C TYR A 19 3.77 0.58 -14.49
N ASN A 20 4.63 0.75 -15.50
CA ASN A 20 4.68 -0.13 -16.66
C ASN A 20 5.40 -1.47 -16.40
N TYR A 21 6.21 -1.56 -15.34
CA TYR A 21 7.00 -2.76 -15.01
C TYR A 21 6.42 -3.54 -13.84
N VAL A 22 5.71 -2.88 -12.94
CA VAL A 22 5.15 -3.50 -11.75
C VAL A 22 3.87 -4.23 -12.07
N GLN A 23 3.71 -5.41 -11.47
CA GLN A 23 2.41 -6.06 -11.47
C GLN A 23 1.44 -5.22 -10.64
N LEU A 24 0.28 -4.86 -11.20
CA LEU A 24 -0.72 -4.00 -10.55
C LEU A 24 -1.76 -4.77 -9.74
N CYS A 25 -1.91 -6.07 -10.01
CA CYS A 25 -2.84 -6.96 -9.32
C CYS A 25 -2.10 -8.22 -8.87
N PRO A 26 -2.10 -8.58 -7.57
CA PRO A 26 -1.40 -9.76 -7.09
C PRO A 26 -2.00 -11.05 -7.65
N SER A 27 -1.16 -12.05 -7.92
CA SER A 27 -1.62 -13.42 -8.21
C SER A 27 -2.25 -14.07 -6.97
N ASN A 28 -3.05 -15.14 -7.13
CA ASN A 28 -3.62 -15.89 -6.00
C ASN A 28 -2.55 -16.33 -4.98
N ARG A 29 -1.38 -16.77 -5.47
CA ARG A 29 -0.24 -17.12 -4.62
C ARG A 29 0.29 -15.91 -3.86
N SER A 30 0.44 -14.77 -4.54
CA SER A 30 0.88 -13.51 -3.92
C SER A 30 -0.13 -13.01 -2.87
N VAL A 31 -1.43 -13.16 -3.10
CA VAL A 31 -2.48 -12.79 -2.15
C VAL A 31 -2.36 -13.61 -0.86
N LYS A 32 -2.15 -14.92 -0.96
CA LYS A 32 -1.98 -15.79 0.21
C LYS A 32 -0.79 -15.34 1.07
N LEU A 33 0.37 -15.15 0.44
CA LEU A 33 1.57 -14.68 1.13
C LEU A 33 1.39 -13.28 1.75
N LEU A 34 0.73 -12.36 1.05
CA LEU A 34 0.42 -11.02 1.57
C LEU A 34 -0.47 -11.09 2.81
N ARG A 35 -1.53 -11.92 2.79
CA ARG A 35 -2.45 -12.07 3.91
C ARG A 35 -1.73 -12.56 5.15
N GLU A 36 -0.94 -13.62 5.04
CA GLU A 36 -0.17 -14.17 6.16
C GLU A 36 0.78 -13.13 6.77
N ASP A 37 1.49 -12.37 5.92
CA ASP A 37 2.46 -11.37 6.34
C ASP A 37 1.80 -10.15 7.02
N LEU A 38 0.63 -9.75 6.52
CA LEU A 38 -0.17 -8.64 7.05
C LEU A 38 -0.91 -8.99 8.33
N ILE A 39 -1.40 -10.23 8.47
CA ILE A 39 -1.99 -10.71 9.71
C ILE A 39 -0.94 -10.68 10.81
N LYS A 40 0.24 -11.30 10.60
CA LYS A 40 1.35 -11.27 11.58
C LYS A 40 1.75 -9.85 11.98
N LYS A 41 1.81 -8.92 11.01
CA LYS A 41 2.07 -7.49 11.29
C LYS A 41 0.95 -6.85 12.09
N GLY A 42 -0.30 -7.12 11.75
CA GLY A 42 -1.47 -6.61 12.46
C GLY A 42 -1.57 -7.11 13.90
N GLU A 43 -1.16 -8.34 14.17
CA GLU A 43 -1.04 -8.90 15.52
C GLU A 43 0.02 -8.16 16.34
N LYS A 44 1.21 -7.97 15.76
CA LYS A 44 2.31 -7.24 16.41
C LYS A 44 1.93 -5.77 16.69
N MET A 45 1.23 -5.12 15.77
CA MET A 45 0.83 -3.71 15.90
C MET A 45 -0.52 -3.52 16.63
N LYS A 46 -1.24 -4.60 16.95
CA LYS A 46 -2.62 -4.58 17.46
C LYS A 46 -3.56 -3.70 16.62
N ALA A 47 -3.34 -3.68 15.30
CA ALA A 47 -4.04 -2.80 14.38
C ALA A 47 -4.30 -3.48 13.02
N LEU A 48 -5.49 -3.27 12.47
CA LEU A 48 -5.84 -3.77 11.16
C LEU A 48 -5.18 -2.92 10.05
N PRO A 49 -4.38 -3.51 9.14
CA PRO A 49 -3.81 -2.78 8.03
C PRO A 49 -4.89 -2.28 7.08
N ASN A 50 -4.82 -1.00 6.69
CA ASN A 50 -5.76 -0.43 5.72
C ASN A 50 -5.44 -0.87 4.28
N LYS A 51 -6.36 -0.63 3.33
CA LYS A 51 -6.23 -1.03 1.91
C LYS A 51 -4.91 -0.56 1.29
N PHE A 52 -4.47 0.66 1.61
CA PHE A 52 -3.21 1.20 1.10
C PHE A 52 -1.98 0.50 1.70
N MET A 53 -2.01 0.10 2.97
CA MET A 53 -0.91 -0.66 3.59
C MET A 53 -0.75 -2.04 2.94
N ILE A 54 -1.86 -2.66 2.50
CA ILE A 54 -1.84 -3.91 1.73
C ILE A 54 -1.11 -3.68 0.41
N PHE A 55 -1.54 -2.66 -0.34
CA PHE A 55 -0.93 -2.27 -1.60
C PHE A 55 0.56 -1.91 -1.45
N LEU A 56 0.91 -1.10 -0.45
CA LEU A 56 2.29 -0.69 -0.17
C LEU A 56 3.18 -1.90 0.11
N THR A 57 2.67 -2.87 0.88
CA THR A 57 3.40 -4.10 1.18
C THR A 57 3.65 -4.91 -0.09
N PHE A 58 2.65 -5.04 -0.95
CA PHE A 58 2.80 -5.69 -2.25
C PHE A 58 3.81 -4.98 -3.14
N MET A 59 3.73 -3.65 -3.27
CA MET A 59 4.66 -2.86 -4.08
C MET A 59 6.10 -2.95 -3.58
N ARG A 60 6.32 -2.96 -2.26
CA ARG A 60 7.65 -3.17 -1.68
C ARG A 60 8.24 -4.52 -2.06
N ASN A 61 7.41 -5.55 -2.18
CA ASN A 61 7.86 -6.85 -2.66
C ASN A 61 8.17 -6.81 -4.16
N GLN A 62 7.33 -6.14 -4.96
CA GLN A 62 7.59 -5.94 -6.39
C GLN A 62 8.90 -5.19 -6.65
N PHE A 63 9.20 -4.14 -5.88
CA PHE A 63 10.46 -3.38 -5.97
C PHE A 63 11.72 -4.20 -5.71
N LYS A 64 11.59 -5.35 -5.04
CA LYS A 64 12.70 -6.28 -4.79
C LYS A 64 12.83 -7.36 -5.87
N THR A 65 11.88 -7.46 -6.80
CA THR A 65 11.93 -8.47 -7.86
C THR A 65 12.92 -8.05 -8.95
N SER A 66 13.60 -9.03 -9.55
CA SER A 66 14.54 -8.84 -10.67
C SER A 66 13.87 -8.38 -11.97
N LYS A 67 12.54 -8.32 -12.02
CA LYS A 67 11.77 -7.89 -13.20
C LYS A 67 11.80 -6.38 -13.42
N ILE A 68 12.14 -5.60 -12.41
CA ILE A 68 12.24 -4.15 -12.52
C ILE A 68 13.68 -3.78 -12.87
N PRO A 69 13.91 -2.92 -13.87
CA PRO A 69 15.25 -2.48 -14.23
C PRO A 69 16.02 -1.93 -13.03
N GLN A 70 17.27 -2.38 -12.85
CA GLN A 70 18.08 -2.04 -11.68
C GLN A 70 18.31 -0.54 -11.53
N HIS A 71 18.40 0.21 -12.63
CA HIS A 71 18.53 1.68 -12.60
C HIS A 71 17.29 2.41 -12.03
N LEU A 72 16.13 1.75 -11.95
CA LEU A 72 14.93 2.28 -11.32
C LEU A 72 14.87 1.88 -9.85
N THR A 73 15.28 0.66 -9.50
CA THR A 73 15.27 0.17 -8.11
C THR A 73 16.36 0.81 -7.26
N THR A 74 17.52 1.15 -7.83
CA THR A 74 18.59 1.89 -7.13
C THR A 74 18.16 3.29 -6.67
N LYS A 75 17.16 3.88 -7.33
CA LYS A 75 16.55 5.16 -6.91
C LYS A 75 15.65 5.01 -5.69
N ILE A 76 15.19 3.79 -5.39
CA ILE A 76 14.35 3.46 -4.23
C ILE A 76 15.25 3.16 -3.03
N THR A 77 15.95 4.19 -2.54
CA THR A 77 16.98 4.03 -1.50
C THR A 77 16.40 3.83 -0.10
N THR A 78 15.14 4.24 0.14
CA THR A 78 14.52 4.21 1.47
C THR A 78 13.09 3.70 1.43
N GLN A 79 12.62 3.18 2.58
CA GLN A 79 11.22 2.80 2.78
C GLN A 79 10.24 3.97 2.61
N ASN A 80 10.69 5.20 2.89
CA ASN A 80 9.90 6.42 2.70
C ASN A 80 9.74 6.76 1.21
N ILE A 81 10.82 6.66 0.41
CA ILE A 81 10.74 6.85 -1.04
C ILE A 81 9.83 5.77 -1.66
N ALA A 82 9.98 4.51 -1.26
CA ALA A 82 9.09 3.43 -1.71
C ALA A 82 7.61 3.73 -1.41
N ALA A 83 7.30 4.29 -0.23
CA ALA A 83 5.94 4.67 0.14
C ALA A 83 5.40 5.83 -0.69
N LYS A 84 6.23 6.85 -0.97
CA LYS A 84 5.84 7.97 -1.84
C LYS A 84 5.59 7.50 -3.28
N ILE A 85 6.45 6.67 -3.83
CA ILE A 85 6.28 6.08 -5.18
C ILE A 85 5.01 5.23 -5.22
N ALA A 86 4.80 4.34 -4.24
CA ALA A 86 3.58 3.55 -4.17
C ALA A 86 2.32 4.43 -4.08
N SER A 87 2.36 5.53 -3.33
CA SER A 87 1.25 6.49 -3.27
C SER A 87 0.91 7.08 -4.64
N GLU A 88 1.93 7.47 -5.42
CA GLU A 88 1.72 7.95 -6.79
C GLU A 88 1.17 6.85 -7.72
N ILE A 89 1.70 5.63 -7.65
CA ILE A 89 1.18 4.49 -8.42
C ILE A 89 -0.27 4.18 -8.03
N TRP A 90 -0.62 4.25 -6.75
CA TRP A 90 -1.99 4.05 -6.26
C TRP A 90 -2.98 5.05 -6.86
N LYS A 91 -2.56 6.30 -7.09
CA LYS A 91 -3.39 7.30 -7.76
C LYS A 91 -3.65 6.95 -9.22
N LEU A 92 -2.69 6.30 -9.89
CA LEU A 92 -2.80 5.84 -11.27
C LEU A 92 -3.63 4.57 -11.42
N LEU A 93 -3.90 3.83 -10.35
CA LEU A 93 -4.73 2.63 -10.42
C LEU A 93 -6.20 2.96 -10.71
N SER A 94 -6.80 2.17 -11.60
CA SER A 94 -8.24 2.18 -11.85
C SER A 94 -9.01 1.67 -10.64
N LEU A 95 -10.31 1.98 -10.58
CA LEU A 95 -11.19 1.47 -9.51
C LEU A 95 -11.18 -0.06 -9.46
N LYS A 96 -11.29 -0.72 -10.63
CA LYS A 96 -11.22 -2.19 -10.74
C LYS A 96 -9.92 -2.78 -10.17
N GLN A 97 -8.78 -2.11 -10.37
CA GLN A 97 -7.50 -2.53 -9.80
C GLN A 97 -7.46 -2.34 -8.29
N LYS A 98 -8.06 -1.27 -7.77
CA LYS A 98 -8.18 -1.00 -6.33
C LYS A 98 -9.12 -2.00 -5.63
N ASP A 99 -10.15 -2.49 -6.33
CA ASP A 99 -11.11 -3.46 -5.78
C ASP A 99 -10.44 -4.76 -5.36
N VAL A 100 -9.40 -5.22 -6.06
CA VAL A 100 -8.62 -6.39 -5.64
C VAL A 100 -8.07 -6.21 -4.22
N TYR A 101 -7.54 -5.03 -3.91
CA TYR A 101 -7.01 -4.72 -2.57
C TYR A 101 -8.12 -4.49 -1.54
N LEU A 102 -9.30 -4.08 -1.98
CA LEU A 102 -10.49 -4.02 -1.14
C LEU A 102 -10.95 -5.41 -0.70
N GLU A 103 -10.98 -6.38 -1.62
CA GLU A 103 -11.36 -7.76 -1.32
C GLU A 103 -10.34 -8.41 -0.36
N ILE A 104 -9.04 -8.20 -0.58
CA ILE A 104 -8.00 -8.66 0.35
C ILE A 104 -8.20 -8.03 1.73
N TYR A 105 -8.50 -6.72 1.79
CA TYR A 105 -8.77 -6.03 3.04
C TYR A 105 -9.98 -6.62 3.77
N LYS A 106 -11.09 -6.88 3.07
CA LYS A 106 -12.29 -7.50 3.66
C LYS A 106 -11.96 -8.87 4.26
N ALA A 107 -11.17 -9.67 3.55
CA ALA A 107 -10.75 -10.99 4.02
C ALA A 107 -9.89 -10.90 5.30
N ILE A 108 -8.86 -10.05 5.30
CA ILE A 108 -8.01 -9.82 6.49
C ILE A 108 -8.84 -9.27 7.65
N LYS A 109 -9.77 -8.34 7.37
CA LYS A 109 -10.66 -7.77 8.40
C LYS A 109 -11.51 -8.85 9.04
N SER A 110 -12.11 -9.74 8.24
CA SER A 110 -12.93 -10.84 8.75
C SER A 110 -12.13 -11.76 9.67
N GLU A 111 -10.93 -12.18 9.25
CA GLU A 111 -10.04 -13.02 10.07
C GLU A 111 -9.60 -12.31 11.36
N HIS A 112 -9.24 -11.03 11.25
CA HIS A 112 -8.83 -10.24 12.41
C HIS A 112 -9.98 -10.07 13.42
N GLN A 113 -11.21 -9.87 12.94
CA GLN A 113 -12.39 -9.76 13.81
C GLN A 113 -12.76 -11.10 14.45
N GLN A 114 -12.59 -12.23 13.76
CA GLN A 114 -12.76 -13.55 14.36
C GLN A 114 -11.74 -13.81 15.46
N LYS A 115 -10.46 -13.50 15.20
CA LYS A 115 -9.37 -13.73 16.16
C LYS A 115 -9.39 -12.74 17.33
N TYR A 116 -9.88 -11.52 17.09
CA TYR A 116 -9.94 -10.43 18.06
C TYR A 116 -11.36 -9.87 18.13
N ALA A 117 -12.33 -10.70 18.55
CA ALA A 117 -13.75 -10.31 18.64
C ALA A 117 -14.00 -9.08 19.53
N HIS A 118 -13.11 -8.84 20.51
CA HIS A 118 -13.14 -7.68 21.40
C HIS A 118 -12.56 -6.40 20.78
N TRP A 119 -11.96 -6.48 19.59
CA TRP A 119 -11.39 -5.33 18.89
C TRP A 119 -12.52 -4.47 18.29
N LYS A 120 -13.01 -3.51 19.08
CA LYS A 120 -13.83 -2.41 18.55
C LYS A 120 -12.93 -1.57 17.65
N ALA A 121 -13.29 -1.49 16.35
CA ALA A 121 -12.66 -0.55 15.43
C ALA A 121 -12.68 0.84 16.07
N ASN A 122 -11.52 1.34 16.48
CA ASN A 122 -11.41 2.61 17.17
C ASN A 122 -11.78 3.70 16.14
N GLN A 123 -13.06 4.10 16.09
CA GLN A 123 -13.64 5.00 15.09
C GLN A 123 -13.12 6.45 15.18
N ARG A 124 -12.03 6.72 15.91
CA ARG A 124 -11.42 8.04 16.06
C ARG A 124 -10.61 8.45 14.82
N ARG A 125 -11.21 8.41 13.63
CA ARG A 125 -10.72 9.13 12.44
C ARG A 125 -11.73 9.30 11.30
N ILE A 126 -13.03 9.13 11.55
CA ILE A 126 -14.07 9.37 10.53
C ILE A 126 -14.64 10.81 10.64
N ARG A 127 -14.31 11.57 11.69
CA ARG A 127 -14.84 12.93 11.89
C ARG A 127 -14.10 14.07 11.16
N SER A 128 -12.95 13.85 10.50
CA SER A 128 -12.22 14.96 9.86
C SER A 128 -12.64 15.28 8.42
N ASP A 129 -13.34 14.38 7.72
CA ASP A 129 -13.65 14.57 6.30
C ASP A 129 -15.12 15.00 6.04
N PHE A 130 -15.96 15.10 7.08
CA PHE A 130 -17.34 15.57 6.95
C PHE A 130 -17.52 17.07 7.25
N ASN A 131 -16.51 17.73 7.83
CA ASN A 131 -16.58 19.15 8.21
C ASN A 131 -15.87 20.11 7.22
N SER A 132 -15.40 19.64 6.07
CA SER A 132 -14.72 20.46 5.06
C SER A 132 -15.65 21.03 3.97
N ARG A 133 -16.97 21.04 4.17
CA ARG A 133 -17.87 21.83 3.32
C ARG A 133 -17.92 23.26 3.83
N PRO A 134 -17.59 24.27 3.01
CA PRO A 134 -17.84 25.66 3.40
C PRO A 134 -19.36 25.82 3.55
N ARG A 135 -19.78 26.42 4.68
CA ARG A 135 -21.13 27.00 4.76
C ARG A 135 -21.12 28.21 3.82
N ASN A 136 -22.00 28.17 2.82
CA ASN A 136 -22.50 29.38 2.16
C ASN A 136 -23.18 30.27 3.19
#